data_AF-A0A524PEV2-F1
#
_entry.id   AF-A0A524PEV2-F1
#
_cell.length_a   1.000
_cell.length_b   1.000
_cell.length_c   1.000
_cell.angle_alpha   90.00
_cell.angle_beta   90.00
_cell.angle_gamma   90.00
#
_symmetry.space_group_name_H-M   'P 1'
#
loop_
_entity.id
_entity.type
_entity.pdbx_description
1 polymer ?
#
loop_
_entity_poly.entity_id
_entity_poly.type
_entity_poly.pdbx_seq_one_letter_code
_entity_poly.pdbx_strand_id
1 'polypeptide(L)'
;MATLDPLYPLAPSETIYLNGDQFVKTAFLGYRVLGSETKVNLQELGRAVLAGSMLAMEAAGELKIELEEYKRLIGKGRRIKLTPLGEQTSFPIPSLEAVLQEICTYLSHSEKGATAKDVVWAAVGKDDDHPWNMILDSVPPHLADRGLLERIEEKKLKIFTVTNYELREDTRKLAREAPVAPIQELLSTCEASRPDLWKQLEREVNQAISARDSSDENDID
;
A
#
# COMPACT_ATOMS: atom_id res chain seq x y z
N MET A 1 1.37 -5.95 21.90
CA MET A 1 2.16 -5.65 20.69
C MET A 1 1.79 -6.72 19.70
N ALA A 2 1.18 -6.34 18.58
CA ALA A 2 0.86 -7.26 17.50
C ALA A 2 2.17 -7.93 17.04
N THR A 3 2.23 -9.26 17.09
CA THR A 3 3.37 -10.02 16.56
C THR A 3 2.99 -10.49 15.16
N LEU A 4 3.63 -9.93 14.14
CA LEU A 4 3.56 -10.46 12.78
C LEU A 4 4.42 -11.72 12.70
N ASP A 5 3.92 -12.76 12.03
CA ASP A 5 4.73 -13.94 11.72
C ASP A 5 5.57 -13.64 10.46
N PRO A 6 6.90 -13.43 10.59
CA PRO A 6 7.75 -13.11 9.45
C PRO A 6 7.91 -14.28 8.48
N LEU A 7 7.49 -15.49 8.87
CA LEU A 7 7.53 -16.68 8.02
C LEU A 7 6.22 -16.91 7.28
N TYR A 8 5.20 -16.08 7.52
CA TYR A 8 3.93 -16.23 6.83
C TYR A 8 4.11 -15.95 5.33
N PRO A 9 3.58 -16.79 4.42
CA PRO A 9 3.85 -16.63 2.99
C PRO A 9 3.29 -15.35 2.36
N LEU A 10 2.34 -14.66 3.00
CA LEU A 10 1.82 -13.40 2.48
C LEU A 10 2.44 -12.21 3.23
N ALA A 11 2.86 -11.20 2.48
CA ALA A 11 3.21 -9.91 3.05
C ALA A 11 1.96 -9.22 3.63
N PRO A 12 2.11 -8.22 4.51
CA PRO A 12 0.98 -7.48 5.06
C PRO A 12 0.08 -6.85 3.99
N SER A 13 0.67 -6.17 2.99
CA SER A 13 -0.04 -5.59 1.84
C SER A 13 -0.91 -6.62 1.11
N GLU A 14 -0.36 -7.79 0.85
CA GLU A 14 -1.02 -8.89 0.16
C GLU A 14 -2.14 -9.50 1.01
N THR A 15 -1.92 -9.61 2.33
CA THR A 15 -2.93 -10.08 3.28
C THR A 15 -4.14 -9.15 3.29
N ILE A 16 -3.90 -7.82 3.32
CA ILE A 16 -4.95 -6.81 3.25
C ILE A 16 -5.65 -6.86 1.90
N TYR A 17 -4.89 -6.93 0.79
CA TYR A 17 -5.44 -6.98 -0.57
C TYR A 17 -6.39 -8.17 -0.77
N LEU A 18 -5.97 -9.37 -0.36
CA LEU A 18 -6.74 -10.61 -0.53
C LEU A 18 -7.92 -10.74 0.46
N ASN A 19 -7.90 -9.97 1.56
CA ASN A 19 -8.95 -9.99 2.60
C ASN A 19 -9.60 -8.61 2.78
N GLY A 20 -9.71 -7.81 1.72
CA GLY A 20 -10.10 -6.39 1.83
C GLY A 20 -11.44 -6.15 2.54
N ASP A 21 -12.36 -7.09 2.46
CA ASP A 21 -13.66 -7.06 3.15
C ASP A 21 -13.56 -7.18 4.68
N GLN A 22 -12.43 -7.63 5.21
CA GLN A 22 -12.12 -7.65 6.63
C GLN A 22 -11.43 -6.37 7.12
N PHE A 23 -10.97 -5.49 6.21
CA PHE A 23 -10.23 -4.27 6.56
C PHE A 23 -11.04 -3.00 6.32
N VAL A 24 -11.96 -3.00 5.36
CA VAL A 24 -12.64 -1.79 4.91
C VAL A 24 -14.12 -2.03 4.61
N LYS A 25 -14.89 -0.96 4.44
CA LYS A 25 -16.33 -1.09 4.23
C LYS A 25 -16.64 -1.64 2.85
N THR A 26 -17.69 -2.45 2.78
CA THR A 26 -18.27 -2.90 1.51
C THR A 26 -18.89 -1.73 0.76
N ALA A 27 -18.87 -1.81 -0.57
CA ALA A 27 -19.39 -0.77 -1.45
C ALA A 27 -20.13 -1.38 -2.65
N PHE A 28 -21.25 -0.77 -3.06
CA PHE A 28 -22.02 -1.24 -4.22
C PHE A 28 -21.26 -1.05 -5.54
N LEU A 29 -20.67 0.13 -5.72
CA LEU A 29 -19.65 0.43 -6.72
C LEU A 29 -18.31 0.50 -5.97
N GLY A 30 -17.38 -0.39 -6.29
CA GLY A 30 -16.14 -0.54 -5.54
C GLY A 30 -15.17 -1.50 -6.20
N TYR A 31 -14.02 -1.66 -5.54
CA TYR A 31 -12.98 -2.60 -5.95
C TYR A 31 -13.40 -4.02 -5.56
N ARG A 32 -13.33 -4.97 -6.50
CA ARG A 32 -13.65 -6.37 -6.21
C ARG A 32 -12.46 -7.03 -5.53
N VAL A 33 -12.67 -7.57 -4.33
CA VAL A 33 -11.63 -8.33 -3.62
C VAL A 33 -11.32 -9.60 -4.43
N LEU A 34 -10.05 -9.85 -4.72
CA LEU A 34 -9.65 -10.98 -5.55
C LEU A 34 -10.04 -12.30 -4.88
N GLY A 35 -10.70 -13.18 -5.63
CA GLY A 35 -11.20 -14.46 -5.10
C GLY A 35 -12.53 -14.36 -4.32
N SER A 36 -13.12 -13.17 -4.25
CA SER A 36 -14.41 -12.90 -3.61
C SER A 36 -15.39 -12.18 -4.57
N GLU A 37 -16.68 -12.33 -4.28
CA GLU A 37 -17.74 -11.54 -4.93
C GLU A 37 -17.92 -10.17 -4.26
N THR A 38 -17.28 -9.96 -3.11
CA THR A 38 -17.39 -8.73 -2.33
C THR A 38 -16.68 -7.58 -3.01
N LYS A 39 -17.38 -6.44 -3.08
CA LYS A 39 -16.82 -5.15 -3.47
C LYS A 39 -16.63 -4.28 -2.25
N VAL A 40 -15.50 -3.58 -2.20
CA VAL A 40 -15.12 -2.70 -1.10
C VAL A 40 -14.79 -1.30 -1.58
N ASN A 41 -14.76 -0.34 -0.65
CA ASN A 41 -14.33 1.02 -0.97
C ASN A 41 -12.86 1.03 -1.41
N LEU A 42 -12.63 1.47 -2.66
CA LEU A 42 -11.32 1.51 -3.30
C LEU A 42 -10.29 2.35 -2.52
N GLN A 43 -10.68 3.56 -2.08
CA GLN A 43 -9.77 4.47 -1.40
C GLN A 43 -9.45 3.99 0.02
N GLU A 44 -10.45 3.48 0.73
CA GLU A 44 -10.23 2.87 2.04
C GLU A 44 -9.27 1.67 1.90
N LEU A 45 -9.46 0.81 0.88
CA LEU A 45 -8.60 -0.35 0.66
C LEU A 45 -7.17 0.06 0.33
N GLY A 46 -6.97 0.99 -0.61
CA GLY A 46 -5.62 1.50 -0.94
C GLY A 46 -4.92 2.13 0.26
N ARG A 47 -5.66 2.86 1.10
CA ARG A 47 -5.12 3.43 2.34
C ARG A 47 -4.77 2.35 3.34
N ALA A 48 -5.63 1.36 3.54
CA ALA A 48 -5.36 0.24 4.43
C ALA A 48 -4.12 -0.53 4.00
N VAL A 49 -3.98 -0.82 2.70
CA VAL A 49 -2.78 -1.47 2.13
C VAL A 49 -1.52 -0.65 2.43
N LEU A 50 -1.49 0.64 2.08
CA LEU A 50 -0.29 1.48 2.28
C LEU A 50 0.05 1.70 3.76
N ALA A 51 -0.94 2.08 4.57
CA ALA A 51 -0.73 2.32 6.00
C ALA A 51 -0.37 1.02 6.73
N GLY A 52 -1.00 -0.09 6.37
CA GLY A 52 -0.72 -1.42 6.91
C GLY A 52 0.70 -1.87 6.60
N SER A 53 1.18 -1.66 5.37
CA SER A 53 2.58 -1.93 5.00
C SER A 53 3.56 -1.12 5.82
N MET A 54 3.38 0.21 5.90
CA MET A 54 4.30 1.06 6.67
C MET A 54 4.32 0.70 8.16
N LEU A 55 3.15 0.47 8.77
CA LEU A 55 3.05 0.10 10.18
C LEU A 55 3.60 -1.30 10.45
N ALA A 56 3.47 -2.23 9.51
CA ALA A 56 4.10 -3.54 9.62
C ALA A 56 5.63 -3.45 9.54
N MET A 57 6.16 -2.62 8.64
CA MET A 57 7.60 -2.32 8.58
C MET A 57 8.11 -1.66 9.86
N GLU A 58 7.30 -0.79 10.48
CA GLU A 58 7.64 -0.23 11.80
C GLU A 58 7.63 -1.28 12.91
N ALA A 59 6.62 -2.16 12.94
CA ALA A 59 6.55 -3.25 13.90
C ALA A 59 7.69 -4.27 13.74
N ALA A 60 8.17 -4.48 12.52
CA ALA A 60 9.33 -5.31 12.21
C ALA A 60 10.68 -4.64 12.53
N GLY A 61 10.69 -3.35 12.89
CA GLY A 61 11.91 -2.61 13.17
C GLY A 61 12.71 -2.22 11.92
N GLU A 62 12.09 -2.22 10.74
CA GLU A 62 12.71 -1.82 9.46
C GLU A 62 12.50 -0.34 9.15
N LEU A 63 11.46 0.25 9.72
CA LEU A 63 11.05 1.61 9.46
C LEU A 63 10.74 2.32 10.79
N LYS A 64 11.08 3.59 10.89
CA LYS A 64 10.61 4.46 11.97
C LYS A 64 9.67 5.51 11.40
N ILE A 65 8.46 5.62 11.96
CA ILE A 65 7.44 6.57 11.50
C ILE A 65 7.31 7.68 12.54
N GLU A 66 7.58 8.92 12.13
CA GLU A 66 7.55 10.07 13.04
C GLU A 66 6.73 11.22 12.47
N LEU A 67 5.96 11.88 13.35
CA LEU A 67 5.33 13.16 13.03
C LEU A 67 6.36 14.28 13.23
N GLU A 68 6.82 14.87 12.14
CA GLU A 68 7.84 15.92 12.15
C GLU A 68 7.21 17.30 11.91
N GLU A 69 7.56 18.29 12.76
CA GLU A 69 7.28 19.71 12.47
C GLU A 69 8.39 20.30 11.60
N TYR A 70 8.02 21.06 10.57
CA TYR A 70 8.99 21.78 9.73
C TYR A 70 8.59 23.24 9.52
N LYS A 71 9.57 24.10 9.26
CA LYS A 71 9.32 25.51 8.93
C LYS A 71 8.81 25.64 7.50
N ARG A 72 7.74 26.42 7.31
CA ARG A 72 7.25 26.87 6.00
C ARG A 72 7.60 28.35 5.82
N LEU A 73 7.41 28.88 4.60
CA LEU A 73 7.51 30.32 4.34
C LEU A 73 6.61 31.14 5.28
N ILE A 74 5.43 30.59 5.62
CA ILE A 74 4.52 31.15 6.61
C ILE A 74 4.16 30.03 7.60
N GLY A 75 4.53 30.23 8.87
CA GLY A 75 4.19 29.32 9.97
C GLY A 75 4.96 28.00 9.97
N LYS A 76 4.38 27.01 10.64
CA LYS A 76 4.91 25.64 10.73
C LYS A 76 4.00 24.66 9.99
N GLY A 77 4.62 23.66 9.36
CA GLY A 77 3.95 22.50 8.81
C GLY A 77 4.19 21.26 9.67
N ARG A 78 3.39 20.23 9.43
CA ARG A 78 3.61 18.86 9.92
C ARG A 78 3.76 17.93 8.73
N ARG A 79 4.59 16.91 8.86
CA ARG A 79 4.72 15.82 7.90
C ARG A 79 4.99 14.48 8.57
N ILE A 80 4.73 13.37 7.88
CA ILE A 80 5.19 12.04 8.28
C ILE A 80 6.58 11.81 7.70
N LYS A 81 7.56 11.70 8.58
CA LYS A 81 8.91 11.30 8.25
C LYS A 81 9.03 9.79 8.37
N LEU A 82 9.65 9.19 7.35
CA LEU A 82 9.97 7.78 7.32
C LEU A 82 11.49 7.66 7.39
N THR A 83 12.00 6.94 8.40
CA THR A 83 13.43 6.69 8.55
C THR A 83 13.69 5.19 8.41
N PRO A 84 14.38 4.73 7.36
CA PRO A 84 14.72 3.32 7.25
C PRO A 84 15.74 2.98 8.35
N LEU A 85 15.53 1.85 9.02
CA LEU A 85 16.39 1.36 10.12
C LEU A 85 17.35 0.25 9.64
N GLY A 86 17.28 -0.11 8.36
CA GLY A 86 18.18 -1.05 7.69
C GLY A 86 18.05 -0.94 6.17
N GLU A 87 18.92 -1.63 5.44
CA GLU A 87 18.92 -1.61 3.96
C GLU A 87 18.12 -2.77 3.35
N GLN A 88 17.85 -3.82 4.12
CA GLN A 88 17.16 -5.01 3.66
C GLN A 88 15.81 -5.16 4.35
N THR A 89 14.83 -5.63 3.58
CA THR A 89 13.51 -5.97 4.10
C THR A 89 13.45 -7.44 4.52
N SER A 90 12.74 -7.73 5.60
CA SER A 90 12.39 -9.09 6.02
C SER A 90 11.12 -9.59 5.34
N PHE A 91 10.38 -8.71 4.66
CA PHE A 91 9.19 -9.08 3.91
C PHE A 91 9.56 -9.77 2.59
N PRO A 92 8.68 -10.64 2.06
CA PRO A 92 8.93 -11.31 0.79
C PRO A 92 9.21 -10.34 -0.37
N ILE A 93 10.05 -10.75 -1.32
CA ILE A 93 10.36 -9.98 -2.52
C ILE A 93 9.83 -10.74 -3.76
N PRO A 94 9.13 -10.06 -4.69
CA PRO A 94 8.61 -8.70 -4.58
C PRO A 94 7.39 -8.61 -3.65
N SER A 95 7.29 -7.52 -2.88
CA SER A 95 6.08 -7.10 -2.15
C SER A 95 6.04 -5.58 -2.10
N LEU A 96 4.89 -5.01 -1.73
CA LEU A 96 4.79 -3.57 -1.56
C LEU A 96 5.74 -3.07 -0.45
N GLU A 97 5.87 -3.80 0.65
CA GLU A 97 6.80 -3.49 1.74
C GLU A 97 8.24 -3.39 1.24
N ALA A 98 8.68 -4.35 0.41
CA ALA A 98 10.00 -4.33 -0.19
C ALA A 98 10.21 -3.10 -1.10
N VAL A 99 9.21 -2.75 -1.91
CA VAL A 99 9.24 -1.55 -2.77
C VAL A 99 9.30 -0.27 -1.93
N LEU A 100 8.48 -0.17 -0.88
CA LEU A 100 8.48 0.99 0.02
C LEU A 100 9.82 1.12 0.75
N GLN A 101 10.44 0.01 1.17
CA GLN A 101 11.76 0.01 1.80
C GLN A 101 12.83 0.56 0.86
N GLU A 102 12.85 0.10 -0.39
CA GLU A 102 13.80 0.57 -1.40
C GLU A 102 13.66 2.08 -1.65
N ILE A 103 12.42 2.55 -1.88
CA ILE A 103 12.13 3.97 -2.11
C ILE A 103 12.49 4.79 -0.89
N CYS A 104 12.14 4.33 0.32
CA CYS A 104 12.45 5.03 1.55
C CYS A 104 13.97 5.12 1.77
N THR A 105 14.71 4.05 1.48
CA THR A 105 16.17 4.01 1.54
C THR A 105 16.77 5.02 0.57
N TYR A 106 16.32 5.01 -0.69
CA TYR A 106 16.77 5.98 -1.70
C TYR A 106 16.51 7.43 -1.27
N LEU A 107 15.27 7.76 -0.88
CA LEU A 107 14.89 9.12 -0.51
C LEU A 107 15.51 9.61 0.81
N SER A 108 15.92 8.70 1.69
CA SER A 108 16.57 9.05 2.97
C SER A 108 17.92 9.77 2.78
N HIS A 109 18.56 9.58 1.62
CA HIS A 109 19.81 10.26 1.26
C HIS A 109 19.61 11.71 0.78
N SER A 110 18.36 12.15 0.59
CA SER A 110 18.06 13.55 0.23
C SER A 110 18.09 14.47 1.45
N GLU A 111 18.35 15.76 1.25
CA GLU A 111 18.33 16.76 2.35
C GLU A 111 16.98 16.81 3.11
N LYS A 112 15.88 16.49 2.40
CA LYS A 112 14.54 16.49 2.98
C LYS A 112 14.24 15.22 3.78
N GLY A 113 15.00 14.16 3.58
CA GLY A 113 14.71 12.79 4.01
C GLY A 113 13.48 12.19 3.30
N ALA A 114 13.17 10.93 3.61
CA ALA A 114 11.96 10.29 3.10
C ALA A 114 10.73 10.75 3.89
N THR A 115 9.67 11.13 3.17
CA THR A 115 8.35 11.43 3.75
C THR A 115 7.33 10.42 3.26
N ALA A 116 6.24 10.19 4.01
CA ALA A 116 5.20 9.27 3.57
C ALA A 116 4.61 9.72 2.23
N LYS A 117 4.36 11.03 2.07
CA LYS A 117 3.90 11.57 0.80
C LYS A 117 4.84 11.25 -0.37
N ASP A 118 6.14 11.52 -0.24
CA ASP A 118 7.10 11.35 -1.34
C ASP A 118 7.33 9.86 -1.66
N VAL A 119 7.37 9.01 -0.63
CA VAL A 119 7.48 7.56 -0.80
C VAL A 119 6.27 6.99 -1.53
N VAL A 120 5.05 7.36 -1.12
CA VAL A 120 3.81 6.89 -1.80
C VAL A 120 3.76 7.42 -3.23
N TRP A 121 4.07 8.69 -3.45
CA TRP A 121 4.06 9.29 -4.79
C TRP A 121 5.04 8.59 -5.75
N ALA A 122 6.21 8.19 -5.25
CA ALA A 122 7.19 7.41 -5.99
C ALA A 122 6.72 5.97 -6.24
N ALA A 123 6.05 5.34 -5.27
CA ALA A 123 5.51 3.99 -5.40
C ALA A 123 4.39 3.91 -6.45
N VAL A 124 3.58 4.96 -6.59
CA VAL A 124 2.60 5.08 -7.69
C VAL A 124 3.33 5.21 -9.03
N GLY A 125 4.36 6.06 -9.10
CA GLY A 125 5.34 6.06 -10.21
C GLY A 125 4.91 6.73 -11.52
N LYS A 126 3.61 6.82 -11.84
CA LYS A 126 3.09 7.52 -13.02
C LYS A 126 1.73 8.18 -12.74
N ASP A 127 1.31 9.08 -13.61
CA ASP A 127 0.00 9.73 -13.54
C ASP A 127 -1.06 8.85 -14.24
N ASP A 128 -2.30 8.90 -13.78
CA ASP A 128 -3.42 8.07 -14.23
C ASP A 128 -4.76 8.70 -13.84
N ASP A 129 -5.83 8.47 -14.61
CA ASP A 129 -7.18 8.96 -14.29
C ASP A 129 -7.79 8.24 -13.06
N HIS A 130 -7.19 7.12 -12.66
CA HIS A 130 -7.60 6.32 -11.51
C HIS A 130 -6.40 5.96 -10.62
N PRO A 131 -5.71 6.94 -10.02
CA PRO A 131 -4.42 6.72 -9.37
C PRO A 131 -4.50 5.80 -8.14
N TRP A 132 -5.68 5.68 -7.51
CA TRP A 132 -5.94 4.70 -6.46
C TRP A 132 -5.87 3.24 -6.93
N ASN A 133 -6.24 2.97 -8.19
CA ASN A 133 -6.13 1.62 -8.74
C ASN A 133 -4.67 1.20 -8.86
N MET A 134 -3.76 2.12 -9.17
CA MET A 134 -2.38 1.78 -9.47
C MET A 134 -1.64 1.07 -8.32
N ILE A 135 -1.89 1.49 -7.07
CA ILE A 135 -1.30 0.81 -5.91
C ILE A 135 -1.88 -0.60 -5.77
N LEU A 136 -3.20 -0.75 -5.90
CA LEU A 136 -3.84 -2.06 -5.79
C LEU A 136 -3.46 -2.98 -6.95
N ASP A 137 -3.33 -2.45 -8.16
CA ASP A 137 -2.98 -3.18 -9.38
C ASP A 137 -1.48 -3.55 -9.42
N SER A 138 -0.66 -2.95 -8.56
CA SER A 138 0.74 -3.37 -8.35
C SER A 138 0.87 -4.67 -7.55
N VAL A 139 -0.14 -5.04 -6.75
CA VAL A 139 -0.08 -6.22 -5.87
C VAL A 139 -0.20 -7.55 -6.63
N PRO A 140 -1.16 -7.74 -7.57
CA PRO A 140 -1.27 -9.00 -8.31
C PRO A 140 -0.03 -9.41 -9.12
N PRO A 141 0.68 -8.51 -9.84
CA PRO A 141 1.95 -8.84 -10.46
C PRO A 141 2.97 -9.41 -9.47
N HIS A 142 3.13 -8.80 -8.29
CA HIS A 142 4.06 -9.28 -7.27
C HIS A 142 3.69 -10.68 -6.76
N LEU A 143 2.40 -10.91 -6.47
CA LEU A 143 1.91 -12.22 -6.09
C LEU A 143 2.14 -13.26 -7.20
N ALA A 144 1.92 -12.90 -8.47
CA ALA A 144 2.15 -13.79 -9.61
C ALA A 144 3.64 -14.14 -9.78
N ASP A 145 4.54 -13.16 -9.63
CA ASP A 145 5.99 -13.36 -9.73
C ASP A 145 6.51 -14.26 -8.60
N ARG A 146 5.80 -14.29 -7.47
CA ARG A 146 6.03 -15.22 -6.35
C ARG A 146 5.31 -16.56 -6.50
N GLY A 147 4.62 -16.80 -7.62
CA GLY A 147 3.89 -18.03 -7.90
C GLY A 147 2.57 -18.18 -7.13
N LEU A 148 2.09 -17.13 -6.47
CA LEU A 148 0.84 -17.14 -5.70
C LEU A 148 -0.39 -16.86 -6.56
N LEU A 149 -0.23 -16.22 -7.72
CA LEU A 149 -1.30 -16.06 -8.72
C LEU A 149 -0.88 -16.68 -10.05
N GLU A 150 -1.87 -17.09 -10.83
CA GLU A 150 -1.68 -17.44 -12.22
C GLU A 150 -1.83 -16.19 -13.09
N ARG A 151 -0.85 -15.93 -13.96
CA ARG A 151 -0.87 -14.82 -14.93
C ARG A 151 -1.46 -15.33 -16.24
N ILE A 152 -2.61 -14.81 -16.63
CA ILE A 152 -3.32 -15.19 -17.85
C ILE A 152 -3.25 -14.05 -18.85
N GLU A 153 -2.56 -14.26 -19.97
CA GLU A 153 -2.47 -13.27 -21.04
C GLU A 153 -3.49 -13.56 -22.14
N GLU A 154 -4.45 -12.65 -22.31
CA GLU A 154 -5.47 -12.74 -23.34
C GLU A 154 -5.20 -11.73 -24.46
N LYS A 155 -5.14 -12.22 -25.71
CA LYS A 155 -5.07 -11.33 -26.88
C LYS A 155 -6.47 -10.85 -27.26
N LYS A 156 -6.77 -9.59 -26.98
CA LYS A 156 -7.98 -8.90 -27.44
C LYS A 156 -7.70 -8.14 -28.74
N LEU A 157 -8.63 -8.26 -29.69
CA LEU A 157 -8.58 -7.59 -31.00
C LEU A 157 -7.25 -7.76 -31.76
N LYS A 158 -6.56 -8.90 -31.57
CA LYS A 158 -5.28 -9.31 -32.20
C LYS A 158 -4.05 -8.42 -31.94
N ILE A 159 -4.18 -7.25 -31.33
CA ILE A 159 -3.07 -6.33 -31.04
C ILE A 159 -2.97 -5.91 -29.57
N PHE A 160 -4.01 -6.12 -28.76
CA PHE A 160 -4.00 -5.79 -27.35
C PHE A 160 -3.80 -7.06 -26.53
N THR A 161 -2.81 -7.07 -25.65
CA THR A 161 -2.68 -8.10 -24.62
C THR A 161 -3.29 -7.55 -23.34
N VAL A 162 -4.24 -8.28 -22.76
CA VAL A 162 -4.77 -8.02 -21.42
C VAL A 162 -4.22 -9.09 -20.50
N THR A 163 -3.60 -8.67 -19.40
CA THR A 163 -3.15 -9.59 -18.35
C THR A 163 -4.21 -9.66 -17.26
N ASN A 164 -4.74 -10.86 -17.04
CA ASN A 164 -5.60 -11.17 -15.90
C ASN A 164 -4.81 -11.98 -14.88
N TYR A 165 -5.23 -11.91 -13.62
CA TYR A 165 -4.65 -12.68 -12.54
C TYR A 165 -5.70 -13.56 -11.88
N GLU A 166 -5.42 -14.85 -11.77
CA GLU A 166 -6.31 -15.81 -11.12
C GLU A 166 -5.72 -16.35 -9.82
N LEU A 167 -6.58 -16.45 -8.81
CA LEU A 167 -6.22 -16.96 -7.50
C LEU A 167 -6.17 -18.49 -7.53
N ARG A 168 -4.96 -19.04 -7.38
CA ARG A 168 -4.75 -20.49 -7.22
C ARG A 168 -5.45 -21.01 -5.96
N GLU A 169 -5.89 -22.26 -5.94
CA GLU A 169 -6.61 -22.81 -4.77
C GLU A 169 -5.74 -22.83 -3.51
N ASP A 170 -4.44 -23.12 -3.64
CA ASP A 170 -3.49 -23.07 -2.53
C ASP A 170 -3.40 -21.64 -1.94
N THR A 171 -3.35 -20.62 -2.81
CA THR A 171 -3.32 -19.22 -2.39
C THR A 171 -4.65 -18.76 -1.80
N ARG A 172 -5.78 -19.27 -2.30
CA ARG A 172 -7.10 -19.06 -1.69
C ARG A 172 -7.16 -19.64 -0.28
N LYS A 173 -6.55 -20.81 -0.07
CA LYS A 173 -6.43 -21.40 1.26
C LYS A 173 -5.54 -20.53 2.16
N LEU A 174 -4.37 -20.11 1.67
CA LEU A 174 -3.49 -19.18 2.39
C LEU A 174 -4.25 -17.90 2.80
N ALA A 175 -4.90 -17.22 1.86
CA ALA A 175 -5.65 -15.99 2.14
C ALA A 175 -6.70 -16.17 3.27
N ARG A 176 -7.43 -17.29 3.28
CA ARG A 176 -8.42 -17.63 4.33
C ARG A 176 -7.79 -17.91 5.69
N GLU A 177 -6.59 -18.48 5.69
CA GLU A 177 -5.84 -18.84 6.91
C GLU A 177 -4.92 -17.69 7.37
N ALA A 178 -4.92 -16.56 6.67
CA ALA A 178 -4.02 -15.45 6.94
C ALA A 178 -4.31 -14.82 8.32
N PRO A 179 -3.27 -14.51 9.11
CA PRO A 179 -3.45 -13.85 10.40
C PRO A 179 -3.78 -12.37 10.18
N VAL A 180 -5.06 -12.06 9.92
CA VAL A 180 -5.54 -10.69 9.70
C VAL A 180 -5.52 -9.84 10.98
N ALA A 181 -5.74 -10.48 12.14
CA ALA A 181 -5.91 -9.79 13.42
C ALA A 181 -4.69 -8.95 13.85
N PRO A 182 -3.43 -9.43 13.71
CA PRO A 182 -2.25 -8.60 13.95
C PRO A 182 -2.21 -7.30 13.13
N ILE A 183 -2.59 -7.34 11.86
CA ILE A 183 -2.59 -6.16 10.98
C ILE A 183 -3.71 -5.19 11.37
N GLN A 184 -4.90 -5.72 11.69
CA GLN A 184 -6.00 -4.92 12.22
C GLN A 184 -5.63 -4.25 13.56
N GLU A 185 -4.91 -4.97 14.43
CA GLU A 185 -4.38 -4.42 15.69
C GLU A 185 -3.37 -3.30 15.43
N LEU A 186 -2.46 -3.44 14.46
CA LEU A 186 -1.53 -2.37 14.09
C LEU A 186 -2.25 -1.09 13.64
N LEU A 187 -3.22 -1.22 12.74
CA LEU A 187 -4.01 -0.09 12.23
C LEU A 187 -4.79 0.60 13.36
N SER A 188 -5.59 -0.17 14.11
CA SER A 188 -6.42 0.35 15.20
C SER A 188 -5.61 0.91 16.37
N THR A 189 -4.49 0.26 16.73
CA THR A 189 -3.58 0.77 17.76
C THR A 189 -2.96 2.09 17.33
N CYS A 190 -2.54 2.23 16.05
CA CYS A 190 -1.99 3.49 15.57
C CYS A 190 -3.04 4.61 15.60
N GLU A 191 -4.26 4.32 15.14
CA GLU A 191 -5.39 5.28 15.17
C GLU A 191 -5.70 5.74 16.61
N ALA A 192 -5.76 4.80 17.56
CA ALA A 192 -6.12 5.11 18.95
C ALA A 192 -4.97 5.77 19.75
N SER A 193 -3.73 5.27 19.59
CA SER A 193 -2.59 5.70 20.43
C SER A 193 -1.78 6.85 19.85
N ARG A 194 -1.83 7.05 18.52
CA ARG A 194 -1.09 8.11 17.81
C ARG A 194 -2.02 8.86 16.83
N PRO A 195 -3.13 9.46 17.30
CA PRO A 195 -4.18 10.00 16.42
C PRO A 195 -3.70 11.13 15.50
N ASP A 196 -2.80 11.99 15.97
CA ASP A 196 -2.21 13.07 15.16
C ASP A 196 -1.33 12.53 14.02
N LEU A 197 -0.55 11.47 14.32
CA LEU A 197 0.27 10.79 13.31
C LEU A 197 -0.63 10.07 12.31
N TRP A 198 -1.63 9.33 12.79
CA TRP A 198 -2.60 8.63 11.94
C TRP A 198 -3.27 9.60 10.96
N LYS A 199 -3.86 10.70 11.47
CA LYS A 199 -4.53 11.70 10.62
C LYS A 199 -3.59 12.33 9.60
N GLN A 200 -2.34 12.60 9.97
CA GLN A 200 -1.35 13.17 9.06
C GLN A 200 -0.87 12.14 8.02
N LEU A 201 -0.75 10.86 8.38
CA LEU A 201 -0.45 9.77 7.46
C LEU A 201 -1.55 9.59 6.42
N GLU A 202 -2.81 9.51 6.85
CA GLU A 202 -3.96 9.42 5.93
C GLU A 202 -3.99 10.60 4.96
N ARG A 203 -3.74 11.81 5.47
CA ARG A 203 -3.67 13.02 4.66
C ARG A 203 -2.56 12.94 3.61
N GLU A 204 -1.36 12.50 3.99
CA GLU A 204 -0.23 12.43 3.07
C GLU A 204 -0.39 11.35 2.01
N VAL A 205 -0.92 10.18 2.38
CA VAL A 205 -1.29 9.13 1.41
C VAL A 205 -2.29 9.69 0.40
N ASN A 206 -3.38 10.32 0.86
CA ASN A 206 -4.36 10.91 -0.05
C ASN A 206 -3.74 11.98 -0.96
N GLN A 207 -2.90 12.86 -0.41
CA GLN A 207 -2.21 13.90 -1.19
C GLN A 207 -1.25 13.33 -2.23
N ALA A 208 -0.56 12.24 -1.93
CA ALA A 208 0.35 11.59 -2.86
C ALA A 208 -0.40 10.96 -4.04
N ILE A 209 -1.51 10.27 -3.75
CA ILE A 209 -2.35 9.63 -4.77
C ILE A 209 -3.07 10.68 -5.62
N SER A 210 -3.67 11.71 -5.02
CA SER A 210 -4.33 12.79 -5.77
C SER A 210 -3.37 13.59 -6.63
N ALA A 211 -2.09 13.70 -6.26
CA ALA A 211 -1.08 14.37 -7.08
C ALA A 211 -0.65 13.58 -8.34
N ARG A 212 -1.25 12.41 -8.57
CA ARG A 212 -1.07 11.57 -9.76
C ARG A 212 -2.30 11.53 -10.66
N ASP A 213 -3.33 12.32 -10.33
CA ASP A 213 -4.53 12.41 -11.13
C ASP A 213 -4.25 13.21 -12.41
N SER A 214 -4.33 12.56 -13.58
CA SER A 214 -4.11 13.21 -14.89
C SER A 214 -5.31 14.04 -15.35
N SER A 215 -6.46 13.94 -14.69
CA SER A 215 -7.66 14.68 -15.09
C SER A 215 -7.58 16.19 -14.83
N ASP A 216 -6.70 16.62 -13.92
CA ASP A 216 -6.49 18.05 -13.59
C ASP A 216 -5.72 18.82 -14.70
N GLU A 217 -5.07 18.15 -15.65
CA GLU A 217 -4.30 18.81 -16.73
C GLU A 217 -5.15 19.22 -17.95
N ASN A 218 -6.42 18.79 -18.05
CA ASN A 218 -7.27 19.03 -19.23
C ASN A 218 -8.24 20.23 -19.11
N ASP A 219 -8.17 21.02 -18.04
CA ASP A 219 -9.06 22.18 -17.82
C ASP A 219 -8.43 23.55 -18.20
N ILE A 220 -7.31 23.55 -18.93
CA ILE A 220 -6.73 24.76 -19.52
C ILE A 220 -6.51 24.55 -21.03
N ASP A 221 -7.59 24.69 -21.80
CA ASP A 221 -7.56 25.08 -23.22
C ASP A 221 -8.80 25.93 -23.56
#